data_AF-A0A2D4TE95-F1
#
_entry.id   AF-A0A2D4TE95-F1
#
_cell.length_a   1.000
_cell.length_b   1.000
_cell.length_c   1.000
_cell.angle_alpha   90.00
_cell.angle_beta   90.00
_cell.angle_gamma   90.00
#
_symmetry.space_group_name_H-M   'P 1'
#
loop_
_entity.id
_entity.type
_entity.pdbx_description
1 polymer ?
#
loop_
_entity_poly.entity_id
_entity_poly.type
_entity_poly.pdbx_seq_one_letter_code
_entity_poly.pdbx_strand_id
1 'polypeptide(L)'
;MKSLLTIPALFLAANTWASCPASLPAELPVVPDGASASHAEMQIAQEAVADYVTGVEAYLDCRTLIHPLLHNRLVDRAETVAASYNGALEDFRKREEMLATN
;
A
#
# COMPACT_ATOMS: atom_id res chain seq x y z
N MET A 1 31.84 -25.40 51.26
CA MET A 1 30.54 -24.69 51.35
C MET A 1 30.55 -23.66 50.23
N LYS A 2 30.02 -23.97 49.05
CA LYS A 2 28.63 -23.72 48.63
C LYS A 2 28.21 -22.28 48.98
N SER A 3 28.23 -21.39 48.00
CA SER A 3 27.06 -20.61 47.59
C SER A 3 27.36 -19.84 46.29
N LEU A 4 26.75 -20.36 45.23
CA LEU A 4 26.49 -19.68 43.98
C LEU A 4 25.49 -18.55 44.28
N LEU A 5 25.77 -17.32 43.85
CA LEU A 5 24.72 -16.34 43.58
C LEU A 5 24.99 -15.76 42.19
N THR A 6 24.60 -16.57 41.21
CA THR A 6 24.12 -16.18 39.88
C THR A 6 23.26 -14.92 39.97
N ILE A 7 23.72 -13.84 39.36
CA ILE A 7 22.89 -12.66 39.06
C ILE A 7 21.96 -13.07 37.91
N PRO A 8 20.62 -13.12 38.11
CA PRO A 8 19.73 -13.36 37.00
C PRO A 8 19.67 -12.08 36.16
N ALA A 9 20.39 -12.07 35.04
CA ALA A 9 20.15 -11.17 33.92
C ALA A 9 18.85 -11.59 33.22
N LEU A 10 17.72 -11.44 33.90
CA LEU A 10 16.39 -11.54 33.32
C LEU A 10 15.72 -10.21 33.59
N PHE A 11 15.50 -9.41 32.54
CA PHE A 11 14.34 -8.52 32.33
C PHE A 11 14.63 -7.58 31.15
N LEU A 12 15.04 -8.13 30.01
CA LEU A 12 14.88 -7.48 28.71
C LEU A 12 13.89 -8.31 27.88
N ALA A 13 12.72 -8.59 28.46
CA ALA A 13 11.54 -8.85 27.66
C ALA A 13 11.12 -7.48 27.08
N ALA A 14 11.82 -7.05 26.03
CA ALA A 14 11.31 -6.02 25.15
C ALA A 14 9.98 -6.55 24.63
N ASN A 15 8.89 -5.96 25.08
CA ASN A 15 7.58 -6.14 24.48
C ASN A 15 7.66 -5.59 23.05
N THR A 16 8.16 -6.36 22.08
CA THR A 16 8.04 -6.05 20.64
C THR A 16 6.66 -6.43 20.11
N TRP A 17 5.67 -6.50 21.00
CA TRP A 17 4.31 -6.90 20.68
C TRP A 17 3.47 -5.62 20.58
N ALA A 18 3.06 -5.31 19.35
CA ALA A 18 1.83 -4.59 19.03
C ALA A 18 1.79 -3.05 19.09
N SER A 19 2.75 -2.37 18.47
CA SER A 19 2.43 -1.12 17.77
C SER A 19 2.52 -1.40 16.28
N CYS A 20 1.44 -1.89 15.69
CA CYS A 20 1.35 -2.02 14.24
C CYS A 20 1.56 -0.63 13.61
N PRO A 21 2.75 -0.31 13.06
CA PRO A 21 3.08 1.06 12.71
C PRO A 21 2.44 1.43 11.37
N ALA A 22 1.99 0.44 10.59
CA ALA A 22 1.27 0.63 9.36
C ALA A 22 -0.05 1.36 9.64
N SER A 23 -0.07 2.63 9.27
CA SER A 23 -1.27 3.45 9.20
C SER A 23 -2.01 3.17 7.90
N LEU A 24 -3.34 3.22 7.95
CA LEU A 24 -4.12 3.16 6.72
C LEU A 24 -3.81 4.42 5.89
N PRO A 25 -3.48 4.31 4.60
CA PRO A 25 -3.33 5.48 3.74
C PRO A 25 -4.60 6.35 3.79
N ALA A 26 -4.43 7.62 4.18
CA ALA A 26 -5.55 8.51 4.42
C ALA A 26 -6.14 9.09 3.12
N GLU A 27 -5.30 9.30 2.12
CA GLU A 27 -5.63 9.94 0.86
C GLU A 27 -5.65 8.92 -0.28
N LEU A 28 -6.62 9.07 -1.17
CA LEU A 28 -6.65 8.31 -2.42
C LEU A 28 -5.69 8.97 -3.42
N PRO A 29 -4.90 8.17 -4.17
CA PRO A 29 -4.04 8.72 -5.20
C PRO A 29 -4.88 9.33 -6.33
N VAL A 30 -4.36 10.40 -6.93
CA VAL A 30 -4.98 11.03 -8.10
C VAL A 30 -4.60 10.23 -9.34
N VAL A 31 -5.61 9.72 -10.06
CA VAL A 31 -5.43 9.07 -11.36
C VAL A 31 -5.80 10.09 -12.45
N PRO A 32 -4.85 10.51 -13.32
CA PRO A 32 -5.12 11.43 -14.40
C PRO A 32 -5.91 10.76 -15.53
N ASP A 33 -6.51 11.57 -16.41
CA ASP A 33 -7.17 11.08 -17.62
C ASP A 33 -6.13 10.61 -18.64
N GLY A 34 -6.12 9.32 -18.95
CA GLY A 34 -5.20 8.72 -19.91
C GLY A 34 -5.24 9.34 -21.30
N ALA A 35 -6.39 9.86 -21.73
CA ALA A 35 -6.53 10.48 -23.04
C ALA A 35 -5.82 11.83 -23.14
N SER A 36 -5.53 12.51 -22.03
CA SER A 36 -4.91 13.84 -22.01
C SER A 36 -3.62 13.93 -21.18
N ALA A 37 -3.32 12.92 -20.35
CA ALA A 37 -2.16 12.89 -19.48
C ALA A 37 -0.83 12.87 -20.25
N SER A 38 0.21 13.46 -19.65
CA SER A 38 1.61 13.32 -20.04
C SER A 38 2.24 12.05 -19.45
N HIS A 39 3.39 11.64 -20.00
CA HIS A 39 4.20 10.54 -19.44
C HIS A 39 4.55 10.77 -17.97
N ALA A 40 4.90 12.01 -17.61
CA ALA A 40 5.26 12.37 -16.23
C ALA A 40 4.06 12.21 -15.27
N GLU A 41 2.87 12.67 -15.68
CA GLU A 41 1.65 12.50 -14.87
C GLU A 41 1.28 11.03 -14.70
N MET A 42 1.40 10.22 -15.76
CA MET A 42 1.14 8.78 -15.69
C MET A 42 2.15 8.04 -14.79
N GLN A 43 3.42 8.45 -14.79
CA GLN A 43 4.44 7.89 -13.89
C GLN A 43 4.16 8.27 -12.43
N ILE A 44 3.88 9.55 -12.15
CA ILE A 44 3.55 10.00 -10.79
C ILE A 44 2.32 9.26 -10.26
N ALA A 45 1.31 9.06 -11.11
CA ALA A 45 0.12 8.29 -10.75
C ALA A 45 0.44 6.82 -10.49
N GLN A 46 1.36 6.22 -11.26
CA GLN A 46 1.81 4.84 -11.05
C GLN A 46 2.40 4.65 -9.65
N GLU A 47 3.34 5.53 -9.29
CA GLU A 47 4.03 5.51 -8.00
C GLU A 47 3.04 5.71 -6.85
N ALA A 48 2.15 6.71 -6.96
CA ALA A 48 1.14 6.99 -5.94
C ALA A 48 0.14 5.84 -5.75
N VAL A 49 -0.27 5.17 -6.83
CA VAL A 49 -1.17 4.00 -6.77
C VAL A 49 -0.46 2.81 -6.15
N ALA A 50 0.79 2.55 -6.51
CA ALA A 50 1.59 1.49 -5.92
C ALA A 50 1.80 1.70 -4.41
N ASP A 51 2.12 2.93 -3.99
CA ASP A 51 2.28 3.29 -2.58
C ASP A 51 0.96 3.11 -1.80
N TYR A 52 -0.17 3.50 -2.40
CA TYR A 52 -1.49 3.33 -1.78
C TYR A 52 -1.83 1.85 -1.56
N VAL A 53 -1.70 1.03 -2.60
CA VAL A 53 -2.00 -0.41 -2.51
C VAL A 53 -1.09 -1.08 -1.49
N THR A 54 0.22 -0.84 -1.57
CA THR A 54 1.21 -1.38 -0.62
C THR A 54 0.91 -0.94 0.82
N GLY A 55 0.49 0.31 1.02
CA GLY A 55 0.10 0.82 2.34
C GLY A 55 -1.16 0.15 2.90
N VAL A 56 -2.14 -0.16 2.06
CA VAL A 56 -3.33 -0.92 2.47
C VAL A 56 -2.97 -2.37 2.80
N GLU A 57 -2.17 -3.03 1.98
CA GLU A 57 -1.67 -4.39 2.25
C GLU A 57 -0.92 -4.44 3.58
N ALA A 58 0.05 -3.55 3.79
CA ALA A 58 0.79 -3.44 5.04
C ALA A 58 -0.12 -3.17 6.24
N TYR A 59 -1.17 -2.37 6.09
CA TYR A 59 -2.15 -2.11 7.15
C TYR A 59 -2.93 -3.37 7.54
N LEU A 60 -3.36 -4.16 6.54
CA LEU A 60 -4.14 -5.38 6.70
C LEU A 60 -3.29 -6.51 7.28
N ASP A 61 -2.09 -6.75 6.73
CA ASP A 61 -1.16 -7.81 7.17
C ASP A 61 -0.74 -7.63 8.63
N CYS A 62 -0.60 -6.39 9.05
CA CYS A 62 -0.17 -6.03 10.38
C CYS A 62 -1.31 -6.15 11.43
N ARG A 63 -2.57 -6.37 11.00
CA ARG A 63 -3.75 -6.47 11.88
C ARG A 63 -4.51 -7.79 11.66
N THR A 64 -4.19 -8.79 12.46
CA THR A 64 -4.80 -10.13 12.38
C THR A 64 -6.26 -10.22 12.83
N LEU A 65 -6.77 -9.23 13.58
CA LEU A 65 -8.12 -9.21 14.16
C LEU A 65 -9.01 -8.12 13.56
N ILE A 66 -8.87 -7.84 12.26
CA ILE A 66 -9.74 -6.88 11.57
C ILE A 66 -11.12 -7.51 11.28
N HIS A 67 -12.19 -6.72 11.41
CA HIS A 67 -13.53 -7.19 11.08
C HIS A 67 -13.64 -7.52 9.57
N PRO A 68 -14.23 -8.66 9.16
CA PRO A 68 -14.26 -9.09 7.75
C PRO A 68 -14.83 -8.05 6.78
N LEU A 69 -15.90 -7.34 7.17
CA LEU A 69 -16.48 -6.28 6.33
C LEU A 69 -15.52 -5.10 6.12
N LEU A 70 -14.71 -4.76 7.13
CA LEU A 70 -13.73 -3.69 6.99
C LEU A 70 -12.56 -4.16 6.12
N HIS A 71 -12.07 -5.39 6.33
CA HIS A 71 -11.06 -6.01 5.49
C HIS A 71 -11.47 -5.96 4.02
N ASN A 72 -12.64 -6.50 3.68
CA ASN A 72 -13.11 -6.57 2.30
C ASN A 72 -13.31 -5.19 1.69
N ARG A 73 -13.79 -4.20 2.46
CA ARG A 73 -13.89 -2.81 2.00
C ARG A 73 -12.53 -2.21 1.65
N LEU A 74 -11.49 -2.50 2.43
CA LEU A 74 -10.16 -1.98 2.17
C LEU A 74 -9.52 -2.63 0.95
N VAL A 75 -9.70 -3.95 0.78
CA VAL A 75 -9.28 -4.69 -0.42
C VAL A 75 -9.99 -4.14 -1.66
N ASP A 76 -11.33 -4.06 -1.64
CA ASP A 76 -12.14 -3.54 -2.75
C ASP A 76 -11.72 -2.11 -3.15
N ARG A 77 -11.39 -1.27 -2.16
CA ARG A 77 -10.90 0.08 -2.41
C ARG A 77 -9.53 0.08 -3.09
N ALA A 78 -8.58 -0.72 -2.62
CA ALA A 78 -7.26 -0.84 -3.24
C ALA A 78 -7.36 -1.35 -4.68
N GLU A 79 -8.19 -2.38 -4.91
CA GLU A 79 -8.47 -2.93 -6.24
C GLU A 79 -9.12 -1.90 -7.16
N THR A 80 -10.11 -1.14 -6.67
CA THR A 80 -10.80 -0.10 -7.44
C THR A 80 -9.82 0.99 -7.91
N VAL A 81 -8.92 1.43 -7.03
CA VAL A 81 -7.89 2.43 -7.36
C VAL A 81 -6.92 1.89 -8.42
N ALA A 82 -6.43 0.66 -8.23
CA ALA A 82 -5.55 0.02 -9.21
C ALA A 82 -6.24 -0.17 -10.57
N ALA A 83 -7.51 -0.58 -10.58
CA ALA A 83 -8.32 -0.72 -11.79
C ALA A 83 -8.50 0.63 -12.50
N SER A 84 -8.76 1.71 -11.77
CA SER A 84 -8.88 3.06 -12.34
C SER A 84 -7.58 3.49 -13.03
N TYR A 85 -6.42 3.26 -12.41
CA TYR A 85 -5.13 3.55 -13.03
C TYR A 85 -4.87 2.70 -14.26
N ASN A 86 -5.18 1.41 -14.20
CA ASN A 86 -5.00 0.50 -15.35
C ASN A 86 -5.86 0.93 -16.54
N GLY A 87 -7.09 1.38 -16.31
CA GLY A 87 -7.95 1.96 -17.36
C GLY A 87 -7.33 3.22 -17.99
N ALA A 88 -6.88 4.17 -17.17
CA ALA A 88 -6.19 5.37 -17.67
C ALA A 88 -4.90 5.01 -18.44
N LEU A 89 -4.14 4.01 -17.99
CA LEU A 89 -2.94 3.55 -18.66
C LEU A 89 -3.22 2.91 -20.02
N GLU A 90 -4.34 2.17 -20.14
CA GLU A 90 -4.79 1.63 -21.41
C GLU A 90 -5.12 2.75 -22.41
N ASP A 91 -5.89 3.75 -21.98
CA ASP A 91 -6.26 4.89 -22.83
C ASP A 91 -5.05 5.72 -23.25
N PHE A 92 -4.12 5.95 -22.33
CA PHE A 92 -2.84 6.60 -22.61
C PHE A 92 -2.05 5.84 -23.69
N ARG A 93 -1.88 4.53 -23.53
CA ARG A 93 -1.14 3.70 -24.49
C ARG A 93 -1.78 3.68 -25.87
N LYS A 94 -3.11 3.58 -25.94
CA LYS A 94 -3.86 3.66 -27.22
C LYS A 94 -3.60 4.99 -27.92
N ARG A 95 -3.60 6.10 -27.18
CA ARG A 95 -3.31 7.43 -27.74
C ARG A 95 -1.88 7.52 -28.26
N GLU A 96 -0.90 7.08 -27.48
CA GLU A 96 0.51 7.10 -27.90
C GLU A 96 0.73 6.26 -29.17
N GLU A 97 0.08 5.09 -29.27
CA GLU A 97 0.12 4.25 -30.47
C GLU A 97 -0.45 4.98 -31.69
N MET A 98 -1.65 5.58 -31.58
CA MET A 98 -2.25 6.36 -32.66
C MET A 98 -1.35 7.50 -33.12
N LEU A 99 -0.70 8.21 -32.20
CA LEU A 99 0.22 9.30 -32.52
C LEU A 99 1.50 8.81 -33.20
N ALA A 100 1.98 7.62 -32.86
CA ALA A 100 3.19 7.04 -33.46
C ALA A 100 2.97 6.48 -34.88
N THR A 101 1.74 6.11 -35.22
CA THR A 101 1.39 5.51 -36.53
C THR A 101 0.79 6.49 -37.55
N ASN A 102 0.57 7.75 -37.17
CA ASN A 102 0.14 8.83 -38.07
C ASN A 102 1.34 9.54 -38.70
#